data_AF-A0A8J3LMS0-F1
#
_entry.id   AF-A0A8J3LMS0-F1
#
_cell.length_a   1.000
_cell.length_b   1.000
_cell.length_c   1.000
_cell.angle_alpha   90.00
_cell.angle_beta   90.00
_cell.angle_gamma   90.00
#
_symmetry.space_group_name_H-M   'P 1'
#
loop_
_entity.id
_entity.type
_entity.pdbx_description
1 polymer ?
#
loop_
_entity_poly.entity_id
_entity_poly.type
_entity_poly.pdbx_seq_one_letter_code
_entity_poly.pdbx_strand_id
1 'polypeptide(L)'
;MTVNVEAVRAEALFVSSLQLSDRPAPDEVLRAVATTLRRFGMRGCAVRVAGEFGEHPETAVGRMEWALEMIRTAYPTPAKPAALRPSQPQPLALAG
;
A
#
# COMPACT_ATOMS: atom_id res chain seq x y z
N MET A 1 16.97 -11.74 -7.43
CA MET A 1 16.60 -10.59 -6.58
C MET A 1 15.10 -10.39 -6.72
N THR A 2 14.33 -10.65 -5.66
CA THR A 2 12.87 -10.49 -5.69
C THR A 2 12.54 -9.02 -5.43
N VAL A 3 11.71 -8.42 -6.29
CA VAL A 3 11.26 -7.04 -6.11
C VAL A 3 10.11 -7.03 -5.12
N ASN A 4 10.21 -6.24 -4.04
CA ASN A 4 9.09 -6.00 -3.14
C ASN A 4 8.18 -4.91 -3.73
N VAL A 5 7.01 -5.32 -4.22
CA VAL A 5 6.05 -4.42 -4.88
C VAL A 5 5.46 -3.39 -3.91
N GLU A 6 5.25 -3.75 -2.64
CA GLU A 6 4.79 -2.80 -1.61
C GLU A 6 5.82 -1.69 -1.42
N ALA A 7 7.09 -2.06 -1.27
CA ALA A 7 8.18 -1.09 -1.12
C ALA A 7 8.27 -0.15 -2.33
N VAL A 8 8.22 -0.69 -3.56
CA VAL A 8 8.26 0.14 -4.77
C VAL A 8 7.09 1.12 -4.84
N ARG A 9 5.88 0.70 -4.44
CA ARG A 9 4.71 1.59 -4.38
C ARG A 9 4.86 2.65 -3.29
N ALA A 10 5.39 2.29 -2.13
CA ALA A 10 5.63 3.20 -1.02
C ALA A 10 6.70 4.24 -1.38
N GLU A 11 7.81 3.84 -2.01
CA GLU A 11 8.84 4.76 -2.53
C GLU A 11 8.26 5.74 -3.56
N ALA A 12 7.40 5.25 -4.45
CA ALA A 12 6.72 6.10 -5.42
C ALA A 12 5.75 7.09 -4.76
N LEU A 13 4.98 6.66 -3.76
CA LEU A 13 4.10 7.56 -3.02
C LEU A 13 4.89 8.59 -2.19
N PHE A 14 5.99 8.15 -1.56
CA PHE A 14 6.90 9.00 -0.82
C PHE A 14 7.39 10.16 -1.68
N VAL A 15 7.85 9.90 -2.90
CA VAL A 15 8.40 10.95 -3.78
C VAL A 15 7.33 11.72 -4.57
N SER A 16 6.05 11.39 -4.39
CA SER A 16 4.93 12.13 -5.00
C SER A 16 4.65 13.45 -4.28
N SER A 17 3.83 14.32 -4.88
CA SER A 17 3.41 15.58 -4.26
C SER A 17 2.24 15.43 -3.27
N LEU A 18 1.69 14.23 -3.13
CA LEU A 18 0.49 13.97 -2.32
C LEU A 18 0.87 13.94 -0.83
N GLN A 19 0.07 14.60 0.01
CA GLN A 19 0.37 14.75 1.44
C GLN A 19 -0.73 14.15 2.32
N LEU A 20 -0.39 13.80 3.57
CA LEU A 20 -1.36 13.28 4.55
C LEU A 20 -2.49 14.29 4.84
N SER A 21 -2.17 15.59 4.86
CA SER A 21 -3.13 16.67 5.13
C SER A 21 -4.29 16.70 4.15
N ASP A 22 -4.07 16.21 2.92
CA ASP A 22 -5.06 16.24 1.85
C ASP A 22 -6.15 15.17 2.02
N ARG A 23 -5.98 14.26 2.98
CA ARG A 23 -6.85 13.10 3.22
C ARG A 23 -7.20 12.35 1.91
N PRO A 24 -6.17 11.89 1.18
CA PRO A 24 -6.32 11.33 -0.16
C PRO A 24 -7.18 10.07 -0.15
N ALA A 25 -8.08 9.98 -1.13
CA ALA A 25 -8.82 8.75 -1.40
C ALA A 25 -7.91 7.67 -2.01
N PRO A 26 -8.25 6.38 -1.90
CA PRO A 26 -7.47 5.28 -2.47
C PRO A 26 -7.14 5.49 -3.96
N ASP A 27 -8.09 5.95 -4.77
CA ASP A 27 -7.87 6.19 -6.20
C ASP A 27 -6.83 7.29 -6.48
N GLU A 28 -6.71 8.28 -5.60
CA GLU A 28 -5.70 9.34 -5.71
C GLU A 28 -4.31 8.78 -5.42
N VAL A 29 -4.20 7.89 -4.43
CA VAL A 29 -2.97 7.14 -4.13
C VAL A 29 -2.55 6.29 -5.34
N LEU A 30 -3.49 5.54 -5.93
CA LEU A 30 -3.21 4.73 -7.12
C LEU A 30 -2.67 5.59 -8.28
N ARG A 31 -3.33 6.72 -8.56
CA ARG A 31 -2.91 7.66 -9.61
C ARG A 31 -1.56 8.29 -9.32
N ALA A 32 -1.31 8.70 -8.07
CA ALA A 32 -0.05 9.30 -7.66
C ALA A 32 1.11 8.32 -7.81
N VAL A 33 0.94 7.08 -7.36
CA VAL A 33 1.94 6.00 -7.52
C VAL A 33 2.22 5.76 -9.00
N ALA A 34 1.19 5.56 -9.83
CA ALA A 34 1.36 5.28 -11.25
C ALA A 34 2.06 6.44 -11.98
N THR A 35 1.68 7.68 -11.67
CA THR A 35 2.28 8.87 -12.27
C THR A 35 3.73 9.04 -11.88
N THR A 36 4.05 8.77 -10.61
CA THR A 36 5.40 8.93 -10.08
C THR A 36 6.34 7.84 -10.60
N LEU A 37 5.86 6.59 -10.69
CA LEU A 37 6.61 5.50 -11.33
C LEU A 37 6.83 5.75 -12.82
N ARG A 38 5.87 6.30 -13.56
CA ARG A 38 6.08 6.68 -14.96
C ARG A 38 7.14 7.79 -15.10
N ARG A 39 7.21 8.70 -14.14
CA ARG A 39 8.13 9.84 -14.18
C ARG A 39 9.57 9.47 -13.82
N PHE A 40 9.77 8.66 -12.79
CA PHE A 40 11.11 8.39 -12.24
C PHE A 40 11.56 6.93 -12.38
N GLY A 41 10.64 6.01 -12.65
CA GLY A 41 10.89 4.57 -12.53
C GLY A 41 11.19 4.13 -11.10
N MET A 42 11.33 2.83 -10.88
CA MET A 42 11.63 2.26 -9.56
C MET A 42 12.95 2.80 -8.98
N ARG A 43 14.02 2.82 -9.79
CA ARG A 43 15.36 3.24 -9.32
C ARG A 43 15.43 4.74 -9.04
N GLY A 44 14.72 5.55 -9.83
CA GLY A 44 14.67 6.99 -9.59
C GLY A 44 13.89 7.35 -8.33
N CYS A 45 12.84 6.57 -7.99
CA CYS A 45 12.16 6.72 -6.71
C CYS A 45 13.11 6.36 -5.55
N ALA A 46 13.77 5.20 -5.61
CA ALA A 46 14.73 4.77 -4.59
C ALA A 46 15.86 5.77 -4.35
N VAL A 47 16.45 6.35 -5.41
CA VAL A 47 17.50 7.37 -5.29
C VAL A 47 17.00 8.61 -4.56
N ARG A 48 15.78 9.08 -4.84
CA ARG A 48 15.23 10.27 -4.20
C ARG A 48 14.84 10.01 -2.74
N VAL A 49 14.32 8.81 -2.44
CA VAL A 49 14.09 8.36 -1.07
C VAL A 49 15.41 8.37 -0.30
N ALA A 50 16.47 7.74 -0.84
CA ALA A 50 17.78 7.70 -0.20
C ALA A 50 18.36 9.11 0.04
N GLY A 51 18.16 10.04 -0.90
CA GLY A 51 18.54 11.44 -0.73
C GLY A 51 17.83 12.10 0.46
N GLU A 52 16.51 11.96 0.55
CA GLU A 52 15.74 12.54 1.67
C GLU A 52 16.16 11.95 3.02
N PHE A 53 16.43 10.64 3.08
CA PHE A 53 16.94 10.00 4.29
C PHE A 53 18.37 10.44 4.65
N GLY A 54 19.16 10.91 3.69
CA GLY A 54 20.50 11.47 3.94
C GLY A 54 20.46 12.90 4.47
N GLU A 55 19.54 13.72 3.95
CA GLU A 55 19.44 15.15 4.28
C GLU A 55 18.55 15.41 5.52
N HIS A 56 17.37 14.77 5.58
CA HIS A 56 16.35 15.01 6.62
C HIS A 56 15.74 13.68 7.10
N PRO A 57 16.52 12.84 7.83
CA PRO A 57 16.09 11.50 8.20
C PRO A 57 14.80 11.49 9.03
N GLU A 58 14.63 12.42 9.97
CA GLU A 58 13.42 12.52 10.81
C GLU A 58 12.15 12.83 10.00
N THR A 59 12.27 13.69 8.99
CA THR A 59 11.15 14.00 8.08
C THR A 59 10.85 12.82 7.15
N ALA A 60 11.91 12.14 6.69
CA ALA A 60 11.79 10.97 5.83
C ALA A 60 11.10 9.78 6.54
N VAL A 61 11.42 9.51 7.81
CA VAL A 61 10.78 8.40 8.54
C VAL A 61 9.27 8.58 8.59
N GLY A 62 8.78 9.73 9.07
CA GLY A 62 7.34 9.98 9.19
C GLY A 62 6.61 9.93 7.83
N ARG A 63 7.27 10.40 6.77
CA ARG A 63 6.72 10.32 5.40
C ARG A 63 6.67 8.89 4.87
N MET A 64 7.66 8.06 5.17
CA MET A 64 7.68 6.66 4.73
C MET A 64 6.64 5.82 5.49
N GLU A 65 6.50 6.04 6.80
CA GLU A 65 5.47 5.39 7.62
C GLU A 65 4.07 5.69 7.06
N TRP A 66 3.78 6.96 6.80
CA TRP A 66 2.54 7.38 6.16
C TRP A 66 2.35 6.72 4.78
N ALA A 67 3.39 6.71 3.94
CA ALA A 67 3.31 6.12 2.62
C ALA A 67 2.95 4.62 2.69
N LEU A 68 3.58 3.86 3.59
CA LEU A 68 3.30 2.44 3.80
C LEU A 68 1.84 2.21 4.23
N GLU A 69 1.32 3.01 5.16
CA GLU A 69 -0.07 2.92 5.61
C GLU A 69 -1.06 3.17 4.47
N MET A 70 -0.83 4.21 3.66
CA MET A 70 -1.67 4.55 2.52
C MET A 70 -1.61 3.48 1.43
N ILE A 71 -0.44 2.90 1.17
CA ILE A 71 -0.30 1.80 0.20
C ILE A 71 -1.04 0.56 0.67
N ARG A 72 -0.96 0.19 1.95
CA ARG A 72 -1.71 -0.96 2.49
C ARG A 72 -3.22 -0.77 2.39
N THR A 73 -3.67 0.47 2.60
CA THR A 73 -5.09 0.83 2.49
C THR A 73 -5.57 0.82 1.04
N ALA A 74 -4.78 1.39 0.12
CA ALA A 74 -5.15 1.48 -1.30
C ALA A 74 -4.97 0.18 -2.08
N TYR A 75 -4.07 -0.70 -1.63
CA TYR A 75 -3.80 -2.00 -2.22
C TYR A 75 -4.08 -3.12 -1.21
N PRO A 76 -5.35 -3.39 -0.87
CA PRO A 76 -5.68 -4.45 0.05
C PRO A 76 -5.13 -5.76 -0.48
N THR A 77 -4.31 -6.43 0.32
CA THR A 77 -3.92 -7.81 0.01
C THR A 77 -5.19 -8.64 0.14
N PRO A 78 -5.57 -9.47 -0.86
CA PRO A 78 -6.72 -10.33 -0.71
C PRO A 78 -6.49 -11.17 0.54
N ALA A 79 -7.32 -10.93 1.57
CA ALA A 79 -7.30 -11.76 2.76
C ALA A 79 -7.52 -13.20 2.29
N LYS A 80 -6.65 -14.12 2.72
CA LYS A 80 -6.90 -15.55 2.54
C LYS A 80 -8.35 -15.77 2.99
N PRO A 81 -9.28 -16.23 2.13
CA PRO A 81 -10.66 -16.36 2.54
C PRO A 81 -10.68 -17.20 3.80
N ALA A 82 -11.11 -16.59 4.91
CA ALA A 82 -11.35 -17.31 6.15
C ALA A 82 -12.25 -18.46 5.74
N ALA A 83 -11.75 -19.70 5.89
CA ALA A 83 -12.41 -20.89 5.39
C ALA A 83 -13.91 -20.76 5.70
N LEU A 84 -14.74 -20.64 4.65
CA LEU A 84 -16.18 -20.71 4.79
C LEU A 84 -16.42 -21.95 5.63
N ARG A 85 -16.83 -21.78 6.88
CA ARG A 85 -17.23 -22.91 7.72
C ARG A 85 -18.29 -23.64 6.90
N PRO A 86 -18.09 -24.93 6.54
CA PRO A 86 -19.14 -25.64 5.84
C PRO A 86 -20.39 -25.58 6.70
N SER A 87 -21.45 -24.99 6.16
CA SER A 87 -22.78 -24.95 6.77
C SER A 87 -23.17 -26.39 7.08
N GLN A 88 -23.15 -26.76 8.37
CA GLN A 88 -23.59 -28.10 8.75
C GLN A 88 -25.08 -28.23 8.37
N PRO A 89 -25.47 -29.29 7.64
CA PRO A 89 -26.88 -29.51 7.34
C PRO A 89 -27.62 -29.76 8.66
N GLN A 90 -28.69 -29.02 8.90
CA GLN A 90 -29.55 -29.25 10.05
C GLN A 90 -30.25 -30.61 9.86
N PRO A 91 -30.25 -31.50 10.87
CA PRO A 91 -31.00 -32.74 10.76
C PRO A 91 -32.49 -32.40 10.70
N LEU A 92 -33.15 -32.77 9.60
CA LEU A 92 -34.60 -32.81 9.53
C LEU A 92 -35.08 -33.80 10.60
N ALA A 93 -35.64 -33.27 11.68
CA ALA A 93 -36.43 -34.07 12.60
C ALA A 93 -37.62 -34.63 11.81
N LEU A 94 -37.56 -35.92 11.47
CA LEU A 94 -38.73 -36.68 11.08
C LEU A 94 -39.65 -36.74 12.30
N ALA A 95 -40.76 -36.01 12.22
CA ALA A 95 -41.91 -36.27 13.06
C ALA A 95 -42.46 -37.67 12.72
N GLY A 96 -42.53 -38.52 13.74
CA GLY A 96 -43.17 -39.83 13.73
C GLY A 96 -43.58 -40.17 15.16
#